data_AF-A0A9E0MPF0-F1
#
_entry.id   AF-A0A9E0MPF0-F1
#
_cell.length_a   1.000
_cell.length_b   1.000
_cell.length_c   1.000
_cell.angle_alpha   90.00
_cell.angle_beta   90.00
_cell.angle_gamma   90.00
#
_symmetry.space_group_name_H-M   'P 1'
#
loop_
_entity.id
_entity.type
_entity.pdbx_description
1 polymer ?
#
loop_
_entity_poly.entity_id
_entity_poly.type
_entity_poly.pdbx_seq_one_letter_code
_entity_poly.pdbx_strand_id
1 'polypeptide(L)'
;MSHPLETALNRALSIRLNLQISLSGLPMVEEWMDIHLDRFLEHLPTPPEMPPGHLVSYLAMLGSDLHRLWWGAWGHPAGMVPKLADYLKLCNIAPSDAAVLDAIGEKLEPQLIGPWVGVWGGKVTTGWHLCDPHPWDKIEPLFGTHEAKFRIKQWVHDAKVERIERFAQAIGDRAFSEFEFAVPGDDVDGQVDALDRAFLHFAGAPLLPEAVELLRGAPHPGFAISVRVRGGQVVRTAAIAPGMPLDLLDRLCGVMKTERAPTLERLMNGLTSDGIARVEIGRASDRGGVDVYLEPGEAKAHPGKPGAAPPTAAN
;
A
#
# COMPACT_ATOMS: atom_id res chain seq x y z
N MET A 1 -0.20 -28.13 -21.68
CA MET A 1 -0.92 -27.62 -20.50
C MET A 1 0.16 -27.29 -19.49
N SER A 2 0.41 -26.02 -19.19
CA SER A 2 1.39 -25.65 -18.14
C SER A 2 0.84 -26.10 -16.79
N HIS A 3 1.71 -26.62 -15.93
CA HIS A 3 1.32 -27.05 -14.60
C HIS A 3 0.90 -25.81 -13.78
N PRO A 4 -0.20 -25.82 -13.00
CA PRO A 4 -0.64 -24.64 -12.24
C PRO A 4 0.46 -23.98 -11.38
N LEU A 5 1.36 -24.81 -10.80
CA LEU A 5 2.53 -24.34 -10.07
C LEU A 5 3.53 -23.56 -10.93
N GLU A 6 3.74 -23.99 -12.18
CA GLU A 6 4.66 -23.34 -13.12
C GLU A 6 4.14 -21.96 -13.52
N THR A 7 2.85 -21.85 -13.81
CA THR A 7 2.19 -20.56 -14.07
C THR A 7 2.30 -19.63 -12.86
N ALA A 8 2.05 -20.13 -11.66
CA ALA A 8 2.17 -19.35 -10.42
C ALA A 8 3.61 -18.88 -10.18
N LEU A 9 4.60 -19.74 -10.42
CA LEU A 9 6.01 -19.42 -10.27
C LEU A 9 6.46 -18.36 -11.27
N ASN A 10 6.09 -18.52 -12.55
CA ASN A 10 6.40 -17.54 -13.58
C ASN A 10 5.80 -16.18 -13.24
N ARG A 11 4.54 -16.13 -12.79
CA ARG A 11 3.91 -14.89 -12.34
C ARG A 11 4.67 -14.25 -11.18
N ALA A 12 5.03 -15.02 -10.15
CA ALA A 12 5.76 -14.50 -8.99
C ALA A 12 7.15 -13.95 -9.38
N LEU A 13 7.86 -14.62 -10.28
CA LEU A 13 9.16 -14.16 -10.78
C LEU A 13 9.03 -12.90 -11.65
N SER A 14 8.02 -12.84 -12.52
CA SER A 14 7.74 -11.65 -13.32
C SER A 14 7.41 -10.44 -12.44
N ILE A 15 6.61 -10.61 -11.39
CA ILE A 15 6.31 -9.53 -10.43
C ILE A 15 7.59 -9.02 -9.76
N ARG A 16 8.43 -9.92 -9.24
CA ARG A 16 9.71 -9.54 -8.61
C ARG A 16 10.60 -8.77 -9.58
N LEU A 17 10.73 -9.26 -10.80
CA LEU A 17 11.51 -8.60 -11.85
C LEU A 17 10.96 -7.21 -12.18
N ASN A 18 9.63 -7.06 -12.31
CA ASN A 18 9.01 -5.77 -12.63
C ASN A 18 9.21 -4.75 -11.49
N LEU A 19 9.10 -5.18 -10.23
CA LEU A 19 9.40 -4.35 -9.07
C LEU A 19 10.87 -3.89 -9.10
N GLN A 20 11.81 -4.81 -9.34
CA GLN A 20 13.23 -4.50 -9.38
C GLN A 20 13.60 -3.58 -10.55
N ILE A 21 13.07 -3.83 -11.75
CA ILE A 21 13.28 -2.95 -12.92
C ILE A 21 12.73 -1.55 -12.65
N SER A 22 11.58 -1.44 -11.97
CA SER A 22 10.97 -0.14 -11.66
C SER A 22 11.87 0.78 -10.83
N LEU A 23 12.76 0.21 -9.99
CA LEU A 23 13.70 0.97 -9.16
C LEU A 23 14.62 1.86 -10.00
N SER A 24 15.08 1.36 -11.15
CA SER A 24 15.96 2.12 -12.05
C SER A 24 15.34 3.41 -12.59
N GLY A 25 14.01 3.54 -12.55
CA GLY A 25 13.30 4.75 -12.95
C GLY A 25 12.84 5.65 -11.80
N LEU A 26 13.17 5.31 -10.55
CA LEU A 26 12.83 6.10 -9.37
C LEU A 26 14.01 6.99 -8.96
N PRO A 27 13.89 8.32 -9.10
CA PRO A 27 15.01 9.24 -8.87
C PRO A 27 15.46 9.32 -7.41
N MET A 28 14.61 8.91 -6.45
CA MET A 28 14.95 8.96 -5.04
C MET A 28 15.62 7.69 -4.50
N VAL A 29 15.70 6.62 -5.30
CA VAL A 29 16.30 5.36 -4.86
C VAL A 29 17.80 5.44 -5.11
N GLU A 30 18.55 5.52 -4.00
CA GLU A 30 20.00 5.46 -4.01
C GLU A 30 20.47 4.00 -3.91
N GLU A 31 21.68 3.69 -4.39
CA GLU A 31 22.24 2.33 -4.43
C GLU A 31 22.20 1.59 -3.08
N TRP A 32 22.38 2.31 -1.95
CA TRP A 32 22.30 1.68 -0.63
C TRP A 32 20.88 1.25 -0.25
N MET A 33 19.84 1.88 -0.81
CA MET A 33 18.45 1.55 -0.57
C MET A 33 18.05 0.25 -1.26
N ASP A 34 18.68 -0.08 -2.39
CA ASP A 34 18.43 -1.31 -3.14
C ASP A 34 18.65 -2.55 -2.27
N ILE A 35 19.65 -2.52 -1.38
CA ILE A 35 19.90 -3.62 -0.43
C ILE A 35 18.66 -3.95 0.41
N HIS A 36 17.91 -2.93 0.84
CA HIS A 36 16.72 -3.13 1.66
C HIS A 36 15.52 -3.61 0.83
N LEU A 37 15.42 -3.16 -0.41
CA LEU A 37 14.35 -3.49 -1.36
C LEU A 37 14.53 -4.91 -1.91
N ASP A 38 15.76 -5.29 -2.25
CA ASP A 38 16.12 -6.66 -2.63
C ASP A 38 15.91 -7.61 -1.47
N ARG A 39 16.37 -7.25 -0.26
CA ARG A 39 16.11 -8.06 0.94
C ARG A 39 14.63 -8.31 1.16
N PHE A 40 13.78 -7.31 0.92
CA PHE A 40 12.33 -7.50 0.98
C PHE A 40 11.87 -8.56 -0.03
N LEU A 41 12.27 -8.46 -1.30
CA LEU A 41 11.87 -9.41 -2.35
C LEU A 41 12.37 -10.84 -2.11
N GLU A 42 13.58 -11.01 -1.57
CA GLU A 42 14.17 -12.29 -1.21
C GLU A 42 13.43 -12.99 -0.06
N HIS A 43 12.81 -12.22 0.83
CA HIS A 43 12.08 -12.72 2.00
C HIS A 43 10.57 -12.81 1.76
N LEU A 44 10.16 -13.06 0.52
CA LEU A 44 8.80 -13.44 0.18
C LEU A 44 8.78 -14.92 -0.20
N PRO A 45 7.78 -15.69 0.25
CA PRO A 45 7.66 -17.08 -0.15
C PRO A 45 7.41 -17.18 -1.66
N THR A 46 8.01 -18.18 -2.26
CA THR A 46 7.70 -18.61 -3.62
C THR A 46 6.48 -19.54 -3.59
N PRO A 47 5.79 -19.75 -4.73
CA PRO A 47 4.60 -20.62 -4.75
C PRO A 47 4.79 -22.03 -4.17
N PRO A 48 5.95 -22.72 -4.33
CA PRO A 48 6.20 -23.99 -3.65
C PRO A 48 6.27 -23.92 -2.11
N GLU A 49 6.57 -22.75 -1.55
CA GLU A 49 6.64 -22.49 -0.11
C GLU A 49 5.28 -22.07 0.48
N MET A 50 4.27 -21.85 -0.38
CA MET A 50 2.91 -21.52 0.03
C MET A 50 2.05 -22.80 0.16
N PRO A 51 1.07 -22.83 1.07
CA PRO A 51 0.10 -23.92 1.13
C PRO A 51 -0.65 -24.08 -0.21
N PRO A 52 -1.08 -25.31 -0.57
CA PRO A 52 -1.78 -25.55 -1.82
C PRO A 52 -3.01 -24.63 -1.99
N GLY A 53 -3.12 -23.98 -3.15
CA GLY A 53 -4.22 -23.06 -3.47
C GLY A 53 -4.02 -21.62 -2.98
N HIS A 54 -2.94 -21.33 -2.25
CA HIS A 54 -2.62 -19.98 -1.79
C HIS A 54 -1.47 -19.38 -2.60
N LEU A 55 -1.53 -18.06 -2.80
CA LEU A 55 -0.50 -17.26 -3.47
C LEU A 55 -0.16 -16.03 -2.62
N VAL A 56 0.96 -15.40 -2.95
CA VAL A 56 1.34 -14.10 -2.40
C VAL A 56 0.67 -13.01 -3.24
N SER A 57 -0.03 -12.11 -2.56
CA SER A 57 -0.56 -10.88 -3.12
C SER A 57 0.46 -9.75 -2.94
N TYR A 58 0.46 -8.81 -3.89
CA TYR A 58 1.42 -7.71 -3.95
C TYR A 58 0.69 -6.39 -4.18
N LEU A 59 1.21 -5.32 -3.60
CA LEU A 59 0.74 -3.97 -3.84
C LEU A 59 1.94 -3.03 -3.85
N ALA A 60 2.05 -2.23 -4.90
CA ALA A 60 3.07 -1.20 -5.03
C ALA A 60 2.42 0.17 -5.00
N MET A 61 3.00 1.10 -4.25
CA MET A 61 2.62 2.50 -4.22
C MET A 61 3.76 3.35 -4.77
N LEU A 62 3.39 4.30 -5.63
CA LEU A 62 4.26 5.36 -6.13
C LEU A 62 3.66 6.71 -5.78
N GLY A 63 4.45 7.61 -5.20
CA GLY A 63 4.07 9.02 -5.10
C GLY A 63 3.98 9.63 -6.48
N SER A 64 3.05 10.56 -6.70
CA SER A 64 2.89 11.23 -7.99
C SER A 64 4.17 11.94 -8.44
N ASP A 65 4.96 12.41 -7.48
CA ASP A 65 6.25 13.09 -7.64
C ASP A 65 7.44 12.11 -7.75
N LEU A 66 7.21 10.80 -7.62
CA LEU A 66 8.24 9.77 -7.55
C LEU A 66 9.29 10.03 -6.45
N HIS A 67 8.89 10.64 -5.34
CA HIS A 67 9.71 10.78 -4.12
C HIS A 67 9.23 9.87 -2.98
N ARG A 68 8.19 9.08 -3.23
CA ARG A 68 7.65 8.07 -2.31
C ARG A 68 7.43 6.74 -3.01
N LEU A 69 7.82 5.67 -2.34
CA LEU A 69 7.67 4.29 -2.76
C LEU A 69 7.20 3.48 -1.56
N TRP A 70 6.29 2.54 -1.78
CA TRP A 70 6.00 1.49 -0.80
C TRP A 70 5.66 0.20 -1.53
N TRP A 71 6.16 -0.92 -1.05
CA TRP A 71 5.83 -2.26 -1.51
C TRP A 71 5.33 -3.08 -0.34
N GLY A 72 4.18 -3.71 -0.52
CA GLY A 72 3.62 -4.66 0.42
C GLY A 72 3.40 -5.99 -0.24
N ALA A 73 3.58 -7.05 0.53
CA ALA A 73 3.20 -8.39 0.15
C ALA A 73 2.47 -9.07 1.30
N TRP A 74 1.52 -9.94 1.01
CA TRP A 74 0.79 -10.70 2.02
C TRP A 74 0.23 -12.00 1.47
N GLY A 75 -0.10 -12.93 2.36
CA GLY A 75 -0.65 -14.22 2.00
C GLY A 75 -0.97 -15.05 3.25
N HIS A 76 -1.25 -16.33 3.04
CA HIS A 76 -1.59 -17.25 4.11
C HIS A 76 -0.46 -17.37 5.16
N PRO A 77 -0.75 -17.29 6.48
CA PRO A 77 0.26 -17.27 7.54
C PRO A 77 1.24 -18.44 7.49
N ALA A 78 0.76 -19.65 7.20
CA ALA A 78 1.61 -20.85 7.18
C ALA A 78 2.81 -20.76 6.21
N GLY A 79 2.68 -20.00 5.10
CA GLY A 79 3.81 -19.72 4.20
C GLY A 79 4.50 -18.39 4.50
N MET A 80 3.74 -17.38 4.95
CA MET A 80 4.25 -16.02 5.13
C MET A 80 5.02 -15.81 6.44
N VAL A 81 4.55 -16.36 7.56
CA VAL A 81 5.12 -16.10 8.90
C VAL A 81 6.60 -16.50 9.00
N PRO A 82 7.05 -17.67 8.50
CA PRO A 82 8.48 -18.02 8.56
C PRO A 82 9.35 -16.98 7.86
N LYS A 83 8.96 -16.56 6.65
CA LYS A 83 9.70 -15.57 5.86
C LYS A 83 9.66 -14.17 6.49
N LEU A 84 8.50 -13.77 7.01
CA LEU A 84 8.31 -12.51 7.72
C LEU A 84 9.19 -12.43 8.97
N ALA A 85 9.22 -13.50 9.77
CA ALA A 85 10.05 -13.55 10.98
C ALA A 85 11.54 -13.35 10.66
N ASP A 86 12.03 -14.02 9.61
CA ASP A 86 13.43 -13.88 9.20
C ASP A 86 13.74 -12.50 8.61
N TYR A 87 12.82 -11.94 7.82
CA TYR A 87 12.91 -10.57 7.32
C TYR A 87 13.01 -9.54 8.47
N LEU A 88 12.11 -9.62 9.45
CA LEU A 88 12.07 -8.67 10.56
C LEU A 88 13.32 -8.78 11.45
N LYS A 89 13.88 -9.99 11.65
CA LYS A 89 15.17 -10.18 12.32
C LYS A 89 16.29 -9.46 11.57
N LEU A 90 16.37 -9.60 10.24
CA LEU A 90 17.37 -8.89 9.43
C LEU A 90 17.18 -7.36 9.44
N CYS A 91 15.95 -6.90 9.68
CA CYS A 91 15.62 -5.50 9.87
C CYS A 91 15.80 -5.02 11.33
N ASN A 92 16.39 -5.84 12.20
CA ASN A 92 16.67 -5.53 13.61
C ASN A 92 15.41 -5.15 14.40
N ILE A 93 14.31 -5.90 14.22
CA ILE A 93 13.11 -5.72 15.04
C ILE A 93 13.45 -5.77 16.54
N ALA A 94 12.91 -4.83 17.31
CA ALA A 94 13.09 -4.84 18.76
C ALA A 94 12.28 -5.99 19.39
N PRO A 95 12.75 -6.62 20.49
CA PRO A 95 12.00 -7.67 21.18
C PRO A 95 10.58 -7.24 21.60
N SER A 96 10.39 -5.96 21.95
CA SER A 96 9.07 -5.40 22.26
C SER A 96 8.13 -5.38 21.05
N ASP A 97 8.65 -5.08 19.86
CA ASP A 97 7.86 -5.03 18.63
C ASP A 97 7.50 -6.44 18.15
N ALA A 98 8.42 -7.40 18.32
CA ALA A 98 8.16 -8.81 18.06
C ALA A 98 7.06 -9.36 18.99
N ALA A 99 7.10 -9.03 20.29
CA ALA A 99 6.06 -9.42 21.23
C ALA A 99 4.67 -8.85 20.89
N VAL A 100 4.61 -7.64 20.31
CA VAL A 100 3.36 -7.07 19.81
C VAL A 100 2.83 -7.87 18.63
N LEU A 101 3.69 -8.23 17.68
CA LEU A 101 3.31 -9.09 16.55
C LEU A 101 2.78 -10.45 17.01
N ASP A 102 3.47 -11.11 17.94
CA ASP A 102 3.06 -12.41 18.48
C ASP A 102 1.69 -12.30 19.19
N ALA A 103 1.52 -11.31 20.06
CA ALA A 103 0.25 -11.09 20.76
C ALA A 103 -0.92 -10.78 19.83
N ILE A 104 -0.66 -10.09 18.71
CA ILE A 104 -1.66 -9.80 17.68
C ILE A 104 -1.97 -11.08 16.89
N GLY A 105 -0.95 -11.87 16.52
CA GLY A 105 -1.11 -13.13 15.82
C GLY A 105 -1.94 -14.14 16.61
N GLU A 106 -1.68 -14.30 17.91
CA GLU A 106 -2.41 -15.21 18.80
C GLU A 106 -3.88 -14.80 19.00
N LYS A 107 -4.17 -13.49 19.02
CA LYS A 107 -5.51 -12.98 19.32
C LYS A 107 -6.41 -12.86 18.09
N LEU A 108 -5.83 -12.50 16.95
CA LEU A 108 -6.59 -12.26 15.72
C LEU A 108 -6.65 -13.48 14.80
N GLU A 109 -5.65 -14.35 14.85
CA GLU A 109 -5.50 -15.48 13.92
C GLU A 109 -5.71 -15.04 12.44
N PRO A 110 -4.93 -14.05 11.97
CA PRO A 110 -5.19 -13.39 10.70
C PRO A 110 -5.05 -14.37 9.53
N GLN A 111 -5.89 -14.24 8.52
CA GLN A 111 -5.84 -15.05 7.30
C GLN A 111 -4.83 -14.53 6.28
N LEU A 112 -4.47 -13.24 6.37
CA LEU A 112 -3.57 -12.56 5.44
C LEU A 112 -2.58 -11.66 6.18
N ILE A 113 -1.31 -12.02 6.13
CA ILE A 113 -0.21 -11.32 6.79
C ILE A 113 1.01 -11.19 5.87
N GLY A 114 1.82 -10.15 6.07
CA GLY A 114 3.13 -10.09 5.43
C GLY A 114 3.94 -8.85 5.74
N PRO A 115 5.11 -8.71 5.10
CA PRO A 115 5.97 -7.55 5.26
C PRO A 115 5.54 -6.41 4.33
N TRP A 116 6.05 -5.22 4.64
CA TRP A 116 6.11 -4.13 3.70
C TRP A 116 7.40 -3.34 3.87
N VAL A 117 7.87 -2.71 2.80
CA VAL A 117 9.02 -1.81 2.78
C VAL A 117 8.63 -0.53 2.05
N GLY A 118 9.18 0.62 2.46
CA GLY A 118 8.98 1.83 1.69
C GLY A 118 10.09 2.85 1.88
N VAL A 119 10.15 3.77 0.92
CA VAL A 119 11.14 4.83 0.82
C VAL A 119 10.43 6.16 0.76
N TRP A 120 10.79 7.07 1.63
CA TRP A 120 10.28 8.43 1.64
C TRP A 120 11.29 9.39 2.25
N GLY A 121 11.51 10.53 1.60
CA GLY A 121 12.45 11.55 2.08
C GLY A 121 13.86 11.00 2.35
N GLY A 122 14.35 10.13 1.46
CA GLY A 122 15.67 9.50 1.55
C GLY A 122 15.82 8.48 2.68
N LYS A 123 14.71 7.99 3.26
CA LYS A 123 14.73 7.01 4.34
C LYS A 123 13.96 5.76 3.97
N VAL A 124 14.59 4.62 4.20
CA VAL A 124 13.92 3.32 4.17
C VAL A 124 13.21 3.10 5.50
N THR A 125 11.97 2.65 5.47
CA THR A 125 11.24 2.16 6.63
C THR A 125 10.52 0.88 6.23
N THR A 126 10.34 -0.01 7.20
CA THR A 126 9.77 -1.33 6.97
C THR A 126 8.88 -1.71 8.14
N GLY A 127 8.12 -2.77 7.95
CA GLY A 127 7.33 -3.37 8.99
C GLY A 127 6.51 -4.52 8.48
N TRP A 128 5.37 -4.72 9.13
CA TRP A 128 4.44 -5.79 8.82
C TRP A 128 3.02 -5.24 8.77
N HIS A 129 2.13 -5.99 8.13
CA HIS A 129 0.72 -5.66 8.07
C HIS A 129 -0.18 -6.90 8.04
N LEU A 130 -1.41 -6.70 8.47
CA LEU A 130 -2.54 -7.60 8.28
C LEU A 130 -3.42 -7.00 7.20
N CYS A 131 -3.59 -7.74 6.11
CA CYS A 131 -4.53 -7.39 5.04
C CYS A 131 -5.78 -8.28 5.15
N ASP A 132 -6.29 -8.41 6.36
CA ASP A 132 -7.42 -9.26 6.74
C ASP A 132 -8.46 -8.40 7.49
N PRO A 133 -9.68 -8.24 6.97
CA PRO A 133 -10.68 -7.40 7.60
C PRO A 133 -11.12 -7.94 8.97
N HIS A 134 -11.07 -7.09 9.99
CA HIS A 134 -11.44 -7.46 11.35
C HIS A 134 -12.37 -6.40 11.99
N PRO A 135 -13.38 -6.82 12.77
CA PRO A 135 -14.18 -5.90 13.56
C PRO A 135 -13.31 -5.05 14.49
N TRP A 136 -13.63 -3.76 14.61
CA TRP A 136 -12.86 -2.84 15.46
C TRP A 136 -12.73 -3.34 16.91
N ASP A 137 -13.78 -3.95 17.46
CA ASP A 137 -13.79 -4.45 18.84
C ASP A 137 -12.76 -5.56 19.11
N LYS A 138 -12.30 -6.27 18.07
CA LYS A 138 -11.19 -7.23 18.20
C LYS A 138 -9.83 -6.55 18.19
N ILE A 139 -9.73 -5.42 17.49
CA ILE A 139 -8.50 -4.66 17.24
C ILE A 139 -8.24 -3.69 18.40
N GLU A 140 -9.26 -2.96 18.87
CA GLU A 140 -9.17 -1.94 19.92
C GLU A 140 -8.37 -2.41 21.16
N PRO A 141 -8.59 -3.61 21.72
CA PRO A 141 -7.92 -4.05 22.94
C PRO A 141 -6.42 -4.33 22.78
N LEU A 142 -5.93 -4.42 21.53
CA LEU A 142 -4.54 -4.73 21.22
C LEU A 142 -3.62 -3.50 21.37
N PHE A 143 -4.20 -2.31 21.56
CA PHE A 143 -3.47 -1.05 21.63
C PHE A 143 -3.57 -0.39 23.01
N GLY A 144 -2.46 0.23 23.40
CA GLY A 144 -2.38 1.04 24.62
C GLY A 144 -3.38 2.20 24.61
N THR A 145 -3.68 2.71 25.81
CA THR A 145 -4.60 3.84 25.98
C THR A 145 -3.89 5.16 25.71
N HIS A 146 -4.28 5.85 24.65
CA HIS A 146 -3.75 7.16 24.26
C HIS A 146 -4.79 7.98 23.48
N GLU A 147 -4.53 9.26 23.25
CA GLU A 147 -5.48 10.19 22.62
C GLU A 147 -5.99 9.69 21.25
N ALA A 148 -5.08 9.22 20.37
CA ALA A 148 -5.50 8.72 19.06
C ALA A 148 -6.47 7.52 19.15
N LYS A 149 -6.31 6.62 20.14
CA LYS A 149 -7.24 5.49 20.34
C LYS A 149 -8.64 6.00 20.68
N PHE A 150 -8.75 7.02 21.55
CA PHE A 150 -10.05 7.63 21.87
C PHE A 150 -10.68 8.30 20.65
N ARG A 151 -9.89 9.04 19.86
CA ARG A 151 -10.39 9.69 18.63
C ARG A 151 -10.87 8.68 17.60
N ILE A 152 -10.12 7.60 17.38
CA ILE A 152 -10.51 6.52 16.48
C ILE A 152 -11.77 5.83 16.99
N LYS A 153 -11.82 5.47 18.28
CA LYS A 153 -13.00 4.84 18.89
C LYS A 153 -14.26 5.69 18.76
N GLN A 154 -14.15 6.98 19.04
CA GLN A 154 -15.27 7.92 18.89
C GLN A 154 -15.76 7.95 17.44
N TRP A 155 -14.86 8.09 16.47
CA TRP A 155 -15.24 8.13 15.06
C TRP A 155 -15.85 6.80 14.59
N VAL A 156 -15.27 5.66 14.96
CA VAL A 156 -15.80 4.34 14.62
C VAL A 156 -17.23 4.19 15.13
N HIS A 157 -17.50 4.61 16.37
CA HIS A 157 -18.83 4.58 16.95
C HIS A 157 -19.80 5.53 16.22
N ASP A 158 -19.42 6.79 16.05
CA ASP A 158 -20.29 7.84 15.52
C ASP A 158 -20.60 7.63 14.03
N ALA A 159 -19.60 7.18 13.26
CA ALA A 159 -19.73 6.87 11.85
C ALA A 159 -20.23 5.43 11.58
N LYS A 160 -20.39 4.61 12.62
CA LYS A 160 -20.80 3.19 12.53
C LYS A 160 -19.90 2.36 11.61
N VAL A 161 -18.60 2.51 11.77
CA VAL A 161 -17.60 1.76 11.01
C VAL A 161 -17.57 0.33 11.52
N GLU A 162 -17.81 -0.64 10.64
CA GLU A 162 -17.96 -2.04 11.05
C GLU A 162 -16.62 -2.73 11.32
N ARG A 163 -15.59 -2.41 10.53
CA ARG A 163 -14.32 -3.13 10.53
C ARG A 163 -13.16 -2.28 10.02
N ILE A 164 -11.95 -2.71 10.37
CA ILE A 164 -10.74 -2.30 9.66
C ILE A 164 -10.57 -3.18 8.41
N GLU A 165 -9.94 -2.64 7.39
CA GLU A 165 -9.55 -3.37 6.17
C GLU A 165 -8.06 -3.76 6.20
N ARG A 166 -7.22 -2.92 6.82
CA ARG A 166 -5.79 -3.18 6.98
C ARG A 166 -5.27 -2.62 8.29
N PHE A 167 -4.36 -3.35 8.91
CA PHE A 167 -3.55 -2.85 10.02
C PHE A 167 -2.08 -2.97 9.65
N ALA A 168 -1.30 -1.91 9.76
CA ALA A 168 0.13 -1.92 9.49
C ALA A 168 0.92 -1.36 10.69
N GLN A 169 2.07 -1.95 10.95
CA GLN A 169 2.99 -1.52 12.00
C GLN A 169 4.37 -1.34 11.41
N ALA A 170 4.93 -0.14 11.54
CA ALA A 170 6.34 0.13 11.26
C ALA A 170 7.20 -0.24 12.46
N ILE A 171 8.41 -0.72 12.18
CA ILE A 171 9.43 -1.04 13.19
C ILE A 171 10.58 -0.04 13.17
N GLY A 172 11.40 -0.05 14.21
CA GLY A 172 12.62 0.76 14.32
C GLY A 172 12.35 2.22 14.66
N ASP A 173 13.26 3.11 14.24
CA ASP A 173 13.20 4.52 14.61
C ASP A 173 11.96 5.19 14.02
N ARG A 174 11.14 5.79 14.90
CA ARG A 174 9.85 6.43 14.56
C ARG A 174 8.76 5.43 14.13
N ALA A 175 8.77 4.23 14.71
CA ALA A 175 7.67 3.27 14.63
C ALA A 175 6.30 3.95 14.75
N PHE A 176 5.36 3.46 13.95
CA PHE A 176 3.98 3.96 13.88
C PHE A 176 3.04 2.80 13.58
N SER A 177 1.80 2.95 14.01
CA SER A 177 0.70 2.07 13.62
C SER A 177 -0.15 2.80 12.58
N GLU A 178 -0.67 2.09 11.60
CA GLU A 178 -1.57 2.64 10.58
C GLU A 178 -2.78 1.74 10.45
N PHE A 179 -3.96 2.37 10.44
CA PHE A 179 -5.25 1.72 10.37
C PHE A 179 -5.94 2.18 9.10
N GLU A 180 -6.39 1.24 8.30
CA GLU A 180 -7.23 1.49 7.14
C GLU A 180 -8.64 1.04 7.46
N PHE A 181 -9.60 1.94 7.36
CA PHE A 181 -11.02 1.67 7.62
C PHE A 181 -11.81 1.82 6.33
N ALA A 182 -12.73 0.89 6.08
CA ALA A 182 -13.75 1.10 5.06
C ALA A 182 -14.62 2.30 5.45
N VAL A 183 -14.88 3.16 4.49
CA VAL A 183 -15.74 4.33 4.71
C VAL A 183 -17.20 3.89 4.58
N PRO A 184 -18.06 4.22 5.56
CA PRO A 184 -19.47 3.86 5.49
C PRO A 184 -20.20 4.68 4.41
N GLY A 185 -21.21 4.07 3.79
CA GLY A 185 -22.05 4.70 2.75
C GLY A 185 -22.37 3.71 1.63
N ASP A 186 -23.58 3.82 1.09
CA ASP A 186 -24.12 2.90 0.07
C ASP A 186 -23.65 3.23 -1.35
N ASP A 187 -23.25 4.50 -1.58
CA ASP A 187 -22.82 5.02 -2.87
C ASP A 187 -21.58 5.94 -2.74
N VAL A 188 -21.10 6.44 -3.88
CA VAL A 188 -19.93 7.31 -3.94
C VAL A 188 -20.14 8.59 -3.14
N ASP A 189 -21.28 9.27 -3.32
CA ASP A 189 -21.55 10.56 -2.66
C ASP A 189 -21.61 10.40 -1.14
N GLY A 190 -22.32 9.38 -0.65
CA GLY A 190 -22.41 9.08 0.78
C GLY A 190 -21.05 8.75 1.40
N GLN A 191 -20.20 8.01 0.69
CA GLN A 191 -18.84 7.71 1.15
C GLN A 191 -17.93 8.94 1.11
N VAL A 192 -18.02 9.79 0.09
CA VAL A 192 -17.24 11.04 0.03
C VAL A 192 -17.65 12.00 1.14
N ASP A 193 -18.94 12.12 1.43
CA ASP A 193 -19.43 12.94 2.54
C ASP A 193 -18.95 12.38 3.91
N ALA A 194 -18.89 11.06 4.05
CA ALA A 194 -18.33 10.42 5.25
C ALA A 194 -16.83 10.64 5.38
N LEU A 195 -16.08 10.58 4.28
CA LEU A 195 -14.65 10.93 4.24
C LEU A 195 -14.40 12.37 4.66
N ASP A 196 -15.16 13.32 4.15
CA ASP A 196 -14.99 14.74 4.48
C ASP A 196 -15.17 14.99 5.99
N ARG A 197 -16.21 14.39 6.59
CA ARG A 197 -16.43 14.41 8.05
C ARG A 197 -15.29 13.74 8.82
N ALA A 198 -14.77 12.63 8.31
CA ALA A 198 -13.65 11.94 8.94
C ALA A 198 -12.36 12.78 8.90
N PHE A 199 -12.12 13.52 7.82
CA PHE A 199 -11.01 14.48 7.73
C PHE A 199 -11.16 15.61 8.75
N LEU A 200 -12.36 16.20 8.87
CA LEU A 200 -12.62 17.18 9.92
C LEU A 200 -12.34 16.61 11.31
N HIS A 201 -12.78 15.37 11.58
CA HIS A 201 -12.56 14.70 12.85
C HIS A 201 -11.10 14.42 13.16
N PHE A 202 -10.31 13.88 12.22
CA PHE A 202 -8.93 13.44 12.47
C PHE A 202 -7.87 14.51 12.18
N ALA A 203 -8.03 15.26 11.09
CA ALA A 203 -7.09 16.29 10.65
C ALA A 203 -7.46 17.70 11.14
N GLY A 204 -8.65 17.88 11.74
CA GLY A 204 -9.13 19.17 12.22
C GLY A 204 -9.63 20.12 11.12
N ALA A 205 -9.70 19.63 9.87
CA ALA A 205 -10.20 20.37 8.72
C ALA A 205 -10.76 19.40 7.67
N PRO A 206 -11.81 19.80 6.93
CA PRO A 206 -12.39 18.96 5.88
C PRO A 206 -11.41 18.75 4.71
N LEU A 207 -11.80 17.91 3.76
CA LEU A 207 -11.13 17.84 2.46
C LEU A 207 -11.25 19.18 1.73
N LEU A 208 -10.36 19.43 0.77
CA LEU A 208 -10.50 20.59 -0.10
C LEU A 208 -11.79 20.44 -0.93
N PRO A 209 -12.63 21.47 -1.08
CA PRO A 209 -13.86 21.36 -1.86
C PRO A 209 -13.63 20.84 -3.28
N GLU A 210 -12.55 21.26 -3.94
CA GLU A 210 -12.19 20.78 -5.27
C GLU A 210 -11.77 19.30 -5.27
N ALA A 211 -11.18 18.82 -4.18
CA ALA A 211 -10.86 17.39 -4.04
C ALA A 211 -12.12 16.57 -3.83
N VAL A 212 -13.08 17.07 -3.03
CA VAL A 212 -14.39 16.43 -2.82
C VAL A 212 -15.10 16.22 -4.16
N GLU A 213 -15.19 17.26 -5.00
CA GLU A 213 -15.81 17.15 -6.32
C GLU A 213 -15.11 16.15 -7.25
N LEU A 214 -13.78 16.06 -7.18
CA LEU A 214 -13.02 15.07 -7.94
C LEU A 214 -13.27 13.64 -7.44
N LEU A 215 -13.33 13.44 -6.12
CA LEU A 215 -13.62 12.14 -5.54
C LEU A 215 -15.04 11.66 -5.87
N ARG A 216 -16.02 12.56 -5.95
CA ARG A 216 -17.39 12.23 -6.42
C ARG A 216 -17.42 11.73 -7.86
N GLY A 217 -16.40 12.06 -8.65
CA GLY A 217 -16.21 11.51 -10.00
C GLY A 217 -15.66 10.09 -10.05
N ALA A 218 -15.42 9.42 -8.92
CA ALA A 218 -14.94 8.04 -8.90
C ALA A 218 -15.95 7.07 -9.58
N PRO A 219 -15.46 6.05 -10.30
CA PRO A 219 -16.32 5.19 -11.12
C PRO A 219 -17.22 4.25 -10.29
N HIS A 220 -16.86 3.97 -9.04
CA HIS A 220 -17.59 3.07 -8.15
C HIS A 220 -17.30 3.41 -6.68
N PRO A 221 -18.17 2.97 -5.73
CA PRO A 221 -17.86 3.06 -4.30
C PRO A 221 -16.69 2.14 -3.92
N GLY A 222 -16.24 2.24 -2.67
CA GLY A 222 -15.11 1.48 -2.14
C GLY A 222 -14.02 2.37 -1.53
N PHE A 223 -14.41 3.52 -0.97
CA PHE A 223 -13.47 4.42 -0.32
C PHE A 223 -13.01 3.87 1.03
N ALA A 224 -11.78 4.21 1.40
CA ALA A 224 -11.22 3.93 2.71
C ALA A 224 -10.56 5.19 3.30
N ILE A 225 -10.36 5.19 4.61
CA ILE A 225 -9.55 6.19 5.30
C ILE A 225 -8.38 5.53 6.01
N SER A 226 -7.18 6.05 5.78
CA SER A 226 -5.96 5.65 6.47
C SER A 226 -5.65 6.64 7.59
N VAL A 227 -5.46 6.12 8.81
CA VAL A 227 -5.12 6.89 10.01
C VAL A 227 -3.82 6.36 10.59
N ARG A 228 -2.79 7.20 10.59
CA ARG A 228 -1.48 6.85 11.16
C ARG A 228 -1.34 7.43 12.56
N VAL A 229 -0.93 6.57 13.49
CA VAL A 229 -0.69 6.89 14.89
C VAL A 229 0.79 6.75 15.21
N ARG A 230 1.37 7.78 15.84
CA ARG A 230 2.75 7.75 16.36
C ARG A 230 2.82 8.51 17.66
N GLY A 231 3.48 7.95 18.67
CA GLY A 231 3.59 8.57 20.00
C GLY A 231 2.22 8.84 20.65
N GLY A 232 1.22 8.00 20.36
CA GLY A 232 -0.15 8.15 20.87
C GLY A 232 -1.01 9.20 20.18
N GLN A 233 -0.50 9.86 19.14
CA GLN A 233 -1.16 10.94 18.41
C GLN A 233 -1.45 10.54 16.96
N VAL A 234 -2.54 11.06 16.39
CA VAL A 234 -2.80 10.95 14.94
C VAL A 234 -1.83 11.90 14.23
N VAL A 235 -0.90 11.33 13.45
CA VAL A 235 0.13 12.09 12.73
C VAL A 235 -0.14 12.19 11.23
N ARG A 236 -1.07 11.39 10.70
CA ARG A 236 -1.47 11.44 9.29
C ARG A 236 -2.89 10.92 9.12
N THR A 237 -3.62 11.54 8.20
CA THR A 237 -4.92 11.08 7.72
C THR A 237 -4.92 11.14 6.20
N ALA A 238 -5.39 10.08 5.54
CA ALA A 238 -5.48 10.03 4.09
C ALA A 238 -6.79 9.41 3.63
N ALA A 239 -7.37 9.94 2.56
CA ALA A 239 -8.49 9.31 1.88
C ALA A 239 -7.93 8.40 0.80
N ILE A 240 -8.45 7.19 0.72
CA ILE A 240 -8.12 6.21 -0.31
C ILE A 240 -9.36 6.06 -1.17
N ALA A 241 -9.24 6.47 -2.42
CA ALA A 241 -10.25 6.29 -3.44
C ALA A 241 -9.98 5.00 -4.24
N PRO A 242 -11.04 4.33 -4.72
CA PRO A 242 -10.87 3.26 -5.68
C PRO A 242 -10.19 3.73 -6.97
N GLY A 243 -9.73 2.77 -7.77
CA GLY A 243 -9.06 3.01 -9.05
C GLY A 243 -9.76 4.07 -9.90
N MET A 244 -8.98 5.03 -10.38
CA MET A 244 -9.48 6.16 -11.18
C MET A 244 -8.63 6.33 -12.45
N PRO A 245 -9.18 6.96 -13.50
CA PRO A 245 -8.43 7.21 -14.71
C PRO A 245 -7.37 8.31 -14.49
N LEU A 246 -6.33 8.31 -15.34
CA LEU A 246 -5.15 9.17 -15.20
C LEU A 246 -5.45 10.67 -15.30
N ASP A 247 -6.50 11.06 -16.03
CA ASP A 247 -6.92 12.46 -16.14
C ASP A 247 -7.50 12.98 -14.80
N LEU A 248 -8.18 12.14 -14.02
CA LEU A 248 -8.60 12.49 -12.67
C LEU A 248 -7.42 12.60 -11.72
N LEU A 249 -6.41 11.72 -11.87
CA LEU A 249 -5.16 11.82 -11.11
C LEU A 249 -4.44 13.15 -11.36
N ASP A 250 -4.37 13.60 -12.61
CA ASP A 250 -3.76 14.89 -12.99
C ASP A 250 -4.44 16.07 -12.29
N ARG A 251 -5.77 16.06 -12.30
CA ARG A 251 -6.58 17.10 -11.65
C ARG A 251 -6.40 17.06 -10.13
N LEU A 252 -6.34 15.88 -9.52
CA LEU A 252 -6.06 15.73 -8.10
C LEU A 252 -4.67 16.25 -7.73
N CYS A 253 -3.64 15.95 -8.52
CA CYS A 253 -2.29 16.50 -8.31
C CYS A 253 -2.30 18.04 -8.32
N GLY A 254 -3.05 18.64 -9.26
CA GLY A 254 -3.25 20.09 -9.33
C GLY A 254 -3.92 20.67 -8.07
N VAL A 255 -5.00 20.05 -7.60
CA VAL A 255 -5.72 20.48 -6.38
C VAL A 255 -4.85 20.33 -5.14
N MET A 256 -4.15 19.20 -5.01
CA MET A 256 -3.28 18.89 -3.90
C MET A 256 -1.92 19.59 -3.98
N LYS A 257 -1.68 20.40 -5.02
CA LYS A 257 -0.42 21.13 -5.27
C LYS A 257 0.81 20.23 -5.22
N THR A 258 0.68 19.02 -5.74
CA THR A 258 1.75 18.02 -5.81
C THR A 258 2.20 17.88 -7.25
N GLU A 259 3.50 17.72 -7.46
CA GLU A 259 4.04 17.45 -8.79
C GLU A 259 3.61 16.06 -9.28
N ARG A 260 3.33 15.96 -10.58
CA ARG A 260 3.23 14.68 -11.28
C ARG A 260 4.47 14.52 -12.15
N ALA A 261 5.29 13.54 -11.81
CA ALA A 261 6.47 13.20 -12.59
C ALA A 261 6.07 12.73 -13.99
N PRO A 262 6.69 13.26 -15.08
CA PRO A 262 6.39 12.85 -16.45
C PRO A 262 6.59 11.36 -16.72
N THR A 263 7.43 10.70 -15.92
CA THR A 263 7.77 9.27 -16.07
C THR A 263 6.86 8.33 -15.28
N LEU A 264 5.96 8.86 -14.44
CA LEU A 264 5.09 8.08 -13.57
C LEU A 264 4.27 7.05 -14.35
N GLU A 265 3.59 7.49 -15.42
CA GLU A 265 2.72 6.62 -16.21
C GLU A 265 3.50 5.47 -16.87
N ARG A 266 4.72 5.73 -17.33
CA ARG A 266 5.60 4.69 -17.89
C ARG A 266 5.96 3.65 -16.83
N LEU A 267 6.26 4.08 -15.60
CA LEU A 267 6.55 3.17 -14.48
C LEU A 267 5.32 2.34 -14.11
N MET A 268 4.16 2.97 -14.02
CA MET A 268 2.90 2.28 -13.73
C MET A 268 2.62 1.16 -14.75
N ASN A 269 2.76 1.47 -16.05
CA ASN A 269 2.55 0.49 -17.14
C ASN A 269 3.59 -0.65 -17.13
N GLY A 270 4.77 -0.41 -16.55
CA GLY A 270 5.79 -1.45 -16.33
C GLY A 270 5.48 -2.37 -15.15
N LEU A 271 4.67 -1.91 -14.20
CA LEU A 271 4.29 -2.69 -13.01
C LEU A 271 3.00 -3.49 -13.21
N THR A 272 2.03 -2.94 -13.95
CA THR A 272 0.72 -3.58 -14.11
C THR A 272 0.05 -3.25 -15.44
N SER A 273 -0.81 -4.16 -15.89
CA SER A 273 -1.70 -3.96 -17.03
C SER A 273 -3.11 -3.52 -16.66
N ASP A 274 -3.49 -3.68 -15.39
CA ASP A 274 -4.86 -3.42 -14.90
C ASP A 274 -5.10 -1.94 -14.54
N GLY A 275 -4.04 -1.14 -14.48
CA GLY A 275 -4.11 0.29 -14.20
C GLY A 275 -4.00 0.62 -12.72
N ILE A 276 -4.58 1.75 -12.29
CA ILE A 276 -4.54 2.19 -10.90
C ILE A 276 -5.54 1.38 -10.08
N ALA A 277 -5.05 0.68 -9.05
CA ALA A 277 -5.89 -0.05 -8.11
C ALA A 277 -6.58 0.91 -7.14
N ARG A 278 -5.83 1.87 -6.59
CA ARG A 278 -6.33 2.89 -5.64
C ARG A 278 -5.52 4.18 -5.76
N VAL A 279 -6.11 5.30 -5.38
CA VAL A 279 -5.40 6.57 -5.20
C VAL A 279 -5.57 7.04 -3.78
N GLU A 280 -4.48 7.45 -3.16
CA GLU A 280 -4.49 8.01 -1.82
C GLU A 280 -4.15 9.48 -1.85
N ILE A 281 -4.97 10.28 -1.16
CA ILE A 281 -4.74 11.70 -0.95
C ILE A 281 -4.55 11.96 0.54
N GLY A 282 -3.33 12.36 0.90
CA GLY A 282 -2.93 12.59 2.29
C GLY A 282 -3.09 14.04 2.73
N ARG A 283 -3.48 14.24 3.99
CA ARG A 283 -3.31 15.52 4.71
C ARG A 283 -2.55 15.28 6.03
N ALA A 284 -1.70 16.25 6.36
CA ALA A 284 -0.82 16.40 7.53
C ALA A 284 0.69 16.15 7.29
N SER A 285 1.48 17.10 7.83
CA SER A 285 2.95 17.25 7.81
C SER A 285 3.62 17.16 6.42
N ASP A 286 4.94 16.98 6.42
CA ASP A 286 5.90 16.77 5.33
C ASP A 286 5.53 15.72 4.24
N ARG A 287 4.29 15.19 4.24
CA ARG A 287 3.84 14.04 3.44
C ARG A 287 2.41 14.16 2.90
N GLY A 288 1.87 15.38 2.80
CA GLY A 288 0.70 15.63 1.96
C GLY A 288 1.07 15.36 0.49
N GLY A 289 0.24 14.62 -0.23
CA GLY A 289 0.55 14.21 -1.58
C GLY A 289 -0.53 13.32 -2.19
N VAL A 290 -0.33 12.99 -3.46
CA VAL A 290 -1.13 12.03 -4.21
C VAL A 290 -0.27 10.80 -4.44
N ASP A 291 -0.72 9.65 -3.97
CA ASP A 291 -0.01 8.38 -4.11
C ASP A 291 -0.90 7.40 -4.91
N VAL A 292 -0.31 6.69 -5.88
CA VAL A 292 -1.02 5.69 -6.70
C VAL A 292 -0.63 4.29 -6.27
N TYR A 293 -1.62 3.45 -6.04
CA TYR A 293 -1.45 2.04 -5.73
C TYR A 293 -1.75 1.18 -6.96
N LEU A 294 -0.92 0.16 -7.17
CA LEU A 294 -0.91 -0.73 -8.31
C LEU A 294 -0.80 -2.15 -7.80
N GLU A 295 -1.55 -3.08 -8.38
CA GLU A 295 -1.35 -4.51 -8.17
C GLU A 295 -0.33 -5.02 -9.21
N PRO A 296 0.92 -5.34 -8.81
CA PRO A 296 1.93 -5.79 -9.75
C PRO A 296 1.51 -7.09 -10.42
N GLY A 297 1.68 -7.15 -11.73
CA GLY A 297 1.25 -8.28 -12.55
C GLY A 297 2.09 -8.42 -13.81
N GLU A 298 1.51 -9.01 -14.85
CA GLU A 298 2.11 -8.97 -16.18
C GLU A 298 2.12 -7.51 -16.68
N ALA A 299 3.32 -7.00 -16.98
CA ALA A 299 3.49 -5.67 -17.53
C ALA A 299 2.73 -5.56 -18.87
N LYS A 300 2.18 -4.37 -19.19
CA LYS A 300 1.63 -4.19 -20.54
C LYS A 300 2.74 -4.42 -21.55
N ALA A 301 2.55 -5.39 -22.43
CA ALA A 301 3.41 -5.53 -23.60
C ALA A 301 3.39 -4.19 -24.33
N HIS A 302 4.53 -3.49 -24.35
CA HIS A 302 4.69 -2.37 -25.26
C HIS A 302 4.46 -2.92 -26.67
N PRO A 303 3.62 -2.29 -27.51
CA PRO A 303 3.61 -2.61 -28.92
C PRO A 303 5.05 -2.37 -29.38
N GLY A 304 5.77 -3.48 -29.63
CA GLY A 304 7.15 -3.41 -30.05
C GLY A 304 7.24 -2.45 -31.22
N LYS A 305 8.22 -1.56 -31.21
CA LYS A 305 8.64 -0.91 -32.45
C LYS A 305 8.71 -2.01 -33.52
N PRO A 306 8.07 -1.85 -34.69
CA PRO A 306 8.15 -2.84 -35.75
C PRO A 306 9.62 -3.18 -35.95
N GLY A 307 9.93 -4.48 -35.85
CA GLY A 307 11.31 -4.97 -35.85
C GLY A 307 12.11 -4.36 -36.99
N ALA A 308 13.32 -3.91 -36.68
CA ALA A 308 14.30 -3.62 -37.71
C ALA A 308 14.41 -4.87 -38.59
N ALA A 309 14.20 -4.69 -39.89
CA ALA A 309 14.31 -5.76 -40.87
C ALA A 309 15.69 -6.43 -40.73
N PRO A 310 15.77 -7.76 -40.85
CA PRO A 310 17.05 -8.46 -40.82
C PRO A 310 17.97 -7.90 -41.91
N PRO A 311 19.27 -7.74 -41.65
CA PRO A 311 20.21 -7.24 -42.65
C PRO A 311 20.19 -8.19 -43.86
N THR A 312 19.91 -7.61 -45.02
CA THR A 312 20.01 -8.30 -46.30
C THR A 312 21.45 -8.77 -46.47
N ALA A 313 21.64 -10.09 -46.60
CA ALA A 313 22.92 -10.65 -46.97
C ALA A 313 23.30 -10.10 -48.36
N ALA A 314 24.42 -9.38 -48.42
CA ALA A 314 25.02 -8.98 -49.69
C ALA A 314 25.69 -10.21 -50.31
N ASN A 315 25.33 -10.50 -51.56
CA ASN A 315 26.08 -11.38 -52.46
C ASN A 315 27.38 -10.71 -52.92
#